data_AF-A0A7C6DQW9-F1
#
_entry.id   AF-A0A7C6DQW9-F1
#
_cell.length_a   1.000
_cell.length_b   1.000
_cell.length_c   1.000
_cell.angle_alpha   90.00
_cell.angle_beta   90.00
_cell.angle_gamma   90.00
#
_symmetry.space_group_name_H-M   'P 1'
#
loop_
_entity.id
_entity.type
_entity.pdbx_description
1 polymer ?
#
loop_
_entity_poly.entity_id
_entity_poly.type
_entity_poly.pdbx_seq_one_letter_code
_entity_poly.pdbx_strand_id
1 'polypeptide(L)' 'MLNNYNIISNVVAVQQVLDLLIDDVFVGALPLFHAFGQRSCMNLPLYLGCSVVFIASFIPQQGLSF' A
#
# COMPACT_ATOMS: atom_id res chain seq x y z
N MET A 1 16.78 8.60 -10.11
CA MET A 1 15.91 8.09 -11.20
C MET A 1 15.21 6.82 -10.72
N LEU A 2 13.90 6.72 -10.92
CA LEU A 2 13.14 5.52 -10.58
C LEU A 2 13.42 4.39 -11.59
N ASN A 3 13.56 3.17 -11.08
CA ASN A 3 13.82 1.97 -11.87
C ASN A 3 13.15 0.77 -11.17
N ASN A 4 12.99 -0.34 -11.88
CA ASN A 4 12.29 -1.50 -11.32
C ASN A 4 12.94 -2.02 -10.02
N TYR A 5 14.27 -2.01 -9.95
CA TYR A 5 15.00 -2.46 -8.77
C TYR A 5 14.68 -1.62 -7.54
N ASN A 6 14.64 -0.29 -7.67
CA ASN A 6 14.37 0.59 -6.53
C ASN A 6 12.90 0.56 -6.08
N ILE A 7 11.97 0.27 -6.98
CA ILE A 7 10.57 0.01 -6.62
C ILE A 7 10.46 -1.26 -5.76
N ILE A 8 11.05 -2.36 -6.21
CA ILE A 8 10.98 -3.65 -5.51
C ILE A 8 11.73 -3.58 -4.18
N SER A 9 12.96 -3.04 -4.17
CA SER A 9 13.76 -2.96 -2.95
C SER A 9 13.09 -2.11 -1.86
N ASN A 10 12.33 -1.07 -2.23
CA ASN A 10 11.58 -0.28 -1.27
C ASN A 10 10.45 -1.08 -0.59
N VAL A 11 9.79 -1.97 -1.33
CA VAL A 11 8.73 -2.82 -0.79
C VAL A 11 9.31 -3.90 0.12
N VAL A 12 10.41 -4.54 -0.30
CA VAL A 12 11.12 -5.55 0.52
C VAL A 12 11.61 -4.97 1.84
N ALA A 13 12.16 -3.75 1.83
CA ALA A 13 12.64 -3.09 3.04
C ALA A 13 11.54 -2.88 4.10
N VAL A 14 10.28 -2.84 3.69
CA VAL A 14 9.15 -2.57 4.59
C VAL A 14 8.70 -3.82 5.28
N GLN A 15 8.66 -4.93 4.55
CA GLN A 15 8.39 -6.25 5.11
C GLN A 15 9.40 -6.63 6.22
N GLN A 16 10.60 -6.04 6.20
CA GLN A 16 11.61 -6.24 7.25
C GLN A 16 11.32 -5.48 8.56
N VAL A 17 10.45 -4.47 8.51
CA VAL A 17 10.18 -3.55 9.64
C VAL A 17 8.75 -3.68 10.15
N LEU A 18 7.82 -4.11 9.29
CA LEU A 18 6.42 -4.34 9.63
C LEU A 18 6.11 -5.83 9.57
N ASP A 19 5.47 -6.34 10.63
CA ASP A 19 4.95 -7.71 10.68
C ASP A 19 3.64 -7.79 9.88
N LEU A 20 3.76 -7.82 8.56
CA LEU A 20 2.63 -7.92 7.64
C LEU A 20 2.42 -9.37 7.21
N LEU A 21 1.16 -9.79 7.19
CA LEU A 21 0.72 -11.12 6.79
C LEU A 21 -0.18 -11.06 5.55
N ILE A 22 -0.32 -12.19 4.86
CA ILE A 22 -1.10 -12.28 3.61
C ILE A 22 -2.59 -11.97 3.81
N ASP A 23 -3.10 -12.16 5.03
CA ASP A 23 -4.48 -11.91 5.45
C ASP A 23 -4.73 -10.44 5.86
N ASP A 24 -3.69 -9.59 5.89
CA ASP A 24 -3.88 -8.16 6.10
C ASP A 24 -4.67 -7.49 4.97
N VAL A 25 -5.49 -6.51 5.34
CA VAL A 25 -6.29 -5.71 4.40
C VAL A 25 -5.84 -4.26 4.44
N PHE A 26 -5.40 -3.76 3.29
CA PHE A 26 -4.94 -2.39 3.13
C PHE A 26 -6.09 -1.46 2.76
N VAL A 27 -6.14 -0.29 3.40
CA VAL A 27 -7.03 0.81 2.97
C VAL A 27 -6.24 1.75 2.05
N GLY A 28 -6.52 1.68 0.76
CA GLY A 28 -5.96 2.53 -0.27
C GLY A 28 -6.68 3.87 -0.37
N ALA A 29 -6.40 4.79 0.55
CA ALA A 29 -7.05 6.11 0.62
C ALA A 29 -6.23 7.26 0.00
N LEU A 30 -5.06 6.95 -0.56
CA LEU A 30 -4.11 7.95 -1.06
C LEU A 30 -4.00 7.89 -2.59
N PRO A 31 -3.75 9.02 -3.26
CA PRO A 31 -3.55 9.02 -4.69
C PRO A 31 -2.31 8.22 -5.12
N LEU A 32 -2.46 7.39 -6.16
CA LEU A 32 -1.42 6.48 -6.63
C LEU A 32 -0.34 7.13 -7.51
N PHE A 33 -0.52 8.39 -7.92
CA PHE A 33 0.46 9.12 -8.72
C PHE A 33 1.61 9.70 -7.87
N HIS A 34 1.54 9.60 -6.55
CA HIS A 34 2.60 10.00 -5.64
C HIS A 34 3.31 8.76 -5.07
N ALA A 35 4.64 8.83 -4.92
CA ALA A 35 5.47 7.68 -4.55
C ALA A 35 4.97 6.94 -3.29
N PHE A 36 4.50 7.67 -2.28
CA PHE A 36 3.97 7.06 -1.07
C PHE A 36 2.66 6.28 -1.29
N GLY A 37 1.69 6.86 -2.02
CA GLY A 37 0.43 6.18 -2.35
C GLY A 37 0.66 4.98 -3.27
N GLN A 38 1.49 5.15 -4.30
CA GLN A 38 1.87 4.06 -5.19
C GLN A 38 2.50 2.89 -4.43
N ARG A 39 3.46 3.17 -3.54
CA ARG A 39 4.18 2.10 -2.85
C ARG A 39 3.34 1.48 -1.72
N SER A 40 2.71 2.27 -0.86
CA SER A 40 2.00 1.76 0.32
C SER A 40 0.61 1.19 -0.02
N CYS A 41 -0.12 1.81 -0.96
CA CYS A 41 -1.49 1.38 -1.29
C CYS A 41 -1.55 0.41 -2.48
N MET A 42 -0.51 0.30 -3.31
CA MET A 42 -0.53 -0.58 -4.48
C MET A 42 0.60 -1.61 -4.46
N ASN A 43 1.87 -1.18 -4.51
CA ASN A 43 2.98 -2.12 -4.70
C ASN A 43 3.19 -3.08 -3.51
N LEU A 44 3.07 -2.57 -2.27
CA LEU A 44 3.26 -3.35 -1.06
C LEU A 44 2.20 -4.45 -0.88
N PRO A 45 0.88 -4.15 -0.88
CA PRO A 45 -0.13 -5.20 -0.78
C PRO A 45 -0.04 -6.19 -1.95
N LEU A 46 0.25 -5.71 -3.17
CA LEU A 46 0.41 -6.58 -4.33
C LEU A 46 1.60 -7.55 -4.18
N TYR A 47 2.72 -7.08 -3.63
CA TYR A 47 3.92 -7.89 -3.42
C TYR A 47 3.69 -8.96 -2.32
N LEU A 48 2.95 -8.62 -1.27
CA LEU A 48 2.67 -9.51 -0.14
C LEU A 48 1.51 -10.48 -0.41
N GLY A 49 0.72 -10.25 -1.47
CA GLY A 49 -0.50 -11.01 -1.75
C GLY A 49 -1.70 -10.60 -0.89
N CYS A 50 -1.63 -9.43 -0.24
CA CYS A 50 -2.68 -8.88 0.59
C CYS A 50 -3.85 -8.34 -0.23
N SER A 51 -5.01 -8.18 0.42
CA SER A 51 -6.15 -7.50 -0.19
C SER A 51 -6.06 -5.99 0.00
N VAL A 52 -6.62 -5.21 -0.94
CA VAL A 52 -6.69 -3.74 -0.84
C VAL A 52 -8.09 -3.23 -1.19
N VAL A 53 -8.60 -2.33 -0.36
CA VAL A 53 -9.85 -1.59 -0.58
C VAL A 53 -9.50 -0.14 -0.95
N PHE A 54 -9.80 0.26 -2.18
CA PHE A 54 -9.57 1.63 -2.63
C PHE A 54 -10.77 2.53 -2.35
N ILE A 55 -10.48 3.72 -1.82
CA ILE A 55 -11.45 4.81 -1.69
C ILE A 55 -10.96 6.03 -2.47
N ALA A 56 -11.87 6.70 -3.17
CA ALA A 56 -11.52 7.80 -4.07
C ALA A 56 -10.93 9.01 -3.32
N SER A 57 -11.32 9.21 -2.07
CA SER A 57 -10.82 10.27 -1.19
C SER A 57 -11.05 9.89 0.26
N PHE A 58 -10.14 10.28 1.14
CA PHE A 58 -10.32 10.07 2.57
C PHE A 58 -11.40 11.02 3.13
N ILE A 59 -12.52 10.43 3.56
CA ILE A 59 -13.57 11.12 4.31
C ILE A 59 -13.68 10.42 5.67
N PRO A 60 -13.43 11.11 6.80
CA PRO A 60 -13.29 10.47 8.12
C PRO A 60 -14.44 9.53 8.50
N GLN A 61 -15.68 9.87 8.16
CA GLN A 61 -16.85 9.02 8.44
C GLN A 61 -16.89 7.74 7.61
N GLN A 62 -16.37 7.75 6.38
CA GLN A 62 -16.31 6.56 5.53
C GLN A 62 -15.21 5.61 6.01
N GLY A 63 -14.11 6.17 6.55
CA GLY A 63 -12.95 5.45 7.09
C GLY A 63 -13.25 4.41 8.18
N LEU A 64 -14.34 4.60 8.92
CA LEU A 64 -14.69 3.83 10.12
C LEU A 64 -15.83 2.83 9.91
N SER A 65 -16.38 2.77 8.69
CA SER A 65 -17.55 1.95 8.35
C SER A 65 -17.21 0.64 7.62
N PHE A 66 -15.94 0.24 7.60
CA PHE A 66 -15.44 -0.97 6.93
C PHE A 66 -15.30 -2.14 7.91
#